data_AF-A0A7S0BAH3-F1
#
_entry.id   AF-A0A7S0BAH3-F1
#
_cell.length_a   1.000
_cell.length_b   1.000
_cell.length_c   1.000
_cell.angle_alpha   90.00
_cell.angle_beta   90.00
_cell.angle_gamma   90.00
#
_symmetry.space_group_name_H-M   'P 1'
#
loop_
_entity.id
_entity.type
_entity.pdbx_description
1 polymer ?
#
loop_
_entity_poly.entity_id
_entity_poly.type
_entity_poly.pdbx_seq_one_letter_code
_entity_poly.pdbx_strand_id
1 'polypeptide(L)'
;SCWLEAVWTANALVDPEGGAFQGCVSSDVFRSSFYDPKHPHCVRTITIDGTGKSGQLMGTSPRSGHNCDGATDLEWGPLSASFGGGTVVADFTSQGGPSELVGYWNRAADAIEWGDGVVWIELDSPPRETPNELVHLKK
;
A
#
# COMPACT_ATOMS: atom_id res chain seq x y z
N SER A 1 -5.42 -19.06 4.69
CA SER A 1 -6.34 -18.79 5.80
C SER A 1 -6.17 -17.33 6.19
N CYS A 2 -7.21 -16.50 6.03
CA CYS A 2 -7.14 -15.05 6.31
C CYS A 2 -6.85 -14.72 7.78
N TRP A 3 -7.08 -15.68 8.68
CA TRP A 3 -6.74 -15.54 10.08
C TRP A 3 -5.22 -15.49 10.30
N LEU A 4 -4.44 -16.27 9.54
CA LEU A 4 -2.97 -16.15 9.55
C LEU A 4 -2.54 -14.77 9.04
N GLU A 5 -3.24 -14.22 8.04
CA GLU A 5 -2.99 -12.87 7.51
C GLU A 5 -3.13 -11.79 8.56
N ALA A 6 -4.14 -11.87 9.42
CA ALA A 6 -4.29 -10.91 10.50
C ALA A 6 -3.10 -10.92 11.48
N VAL A 7 -2.49 -12.08 11.73
CA VAL A 7 -1.33 -12.18 12.63
C VAL A 7 -0.11 -11.48 12.06
N TRP A 8 0.24 -11.72 10.79
CA TRP A 8 1.44 -11.12 10.20
C TRP A 8 1.25 -9.68 9.71
N THR A 9 0.03 -9.27 9.31
CA THR A 9 -0.24 -7.90 8.81
C THR A 9 -0.54 -6.89 9.91
N ALA A 10 -1.02 -7.31 11.08
CA ALA A 10 -1.34 -6.42 12.20
C ALA A 10 -0.38 -6.55 13.39
N ASN A 11 0.59 -7.48 13.30
CA ASN A 11 1.51 -7.85 14.40
C ASN A 11 0.76 -8.11 15.72
N ALA A 12 -0.40 -8.76 15.63
CA ALA A 12 -1.29 -9.01 16.76
C ALA A 12 -1.82 -10.45 16.72
N LEU A 13 -1.81 -11.14 17.87
CA LEU A 13 -2.51 -12.41 18.01
C LEU A 13 -4.01 -12.11 18.07
N VAL A 14 -4.71 -12.39 16.98
CA VAL A 14 -6.14 -12.10 16.87
C VAL A 14 -6.94 -13.35 17.22
N ASP A 15 -7.84 -13.29 18.18
CA ASP A 15 -8.78 -14.38 18.44
C ASP A 15 -9.78 -14.48 17.25
N PRO A 16 -9.87 -15.63 16.54
CA PRO A 16 -10.79 -15.80 15.44
C PRO A 16 -12.28 -15.72 15.85
N GLU A 17 -12.59 -16.00 17.12
CA GLU A 17 -13.96 -16.05 17.65
C GLU A 17 -14.29 -14.85 18.56
N GLY A 18 -13.27 -14.14 19.05
CA GLY A 18 -13.38 -13.03 20.00
C GLY A 18 -13.77 -11.65 19.41
N GLY A 19 -14.14 -11.59 18.13
CA GLY A 19 -14.66 -10.36 17.48
C GLY A 19 -13.59 -9.33 17.05
N ALA A 20 -12.32 -9.53 17.39
CA ALA A 20 -11.21 -8.66 16.95
C ALA A 20 -10.75 -8.91 15.50
N PHE A 21 -11.18 -10.02 14.90
CA PHE A 21 -10.85 -10.36 13.52
C PHE A 21 -11.66 -9.50 12.53
N GLN A 22 -10.99 -8.55 11.88
CA GLN A 22 -11.61 -7.64 10.89
C GLN A 22 -11.91 -8.30 9.52
N GLY A 23 -11.89 -9.63 9.44
CA GLY A 23 -12.09 -10.36 8.17
C GLY A 23 -10.84 -10.43 7.29
N CYS A 24 -10.99 -11.06 6.12
CA CYS A 24 -9.95 -11.12 5.09
C CYS A 24 -9.64 -9.72 4.53
N VAL A 25 -8.38 -9.47 4.15
CA VAL A 25 -8.03 -8.26 3.41
C VAL A 25 -8.67 -8.34 2.02
N SER A 26 -9.45 -7.33 1.63
CA SER A 26 -9.89 -7.17 0.23
C SER A 26 -8.77 -6.53 -0.58
N SER A 27 -8.67 -6.88 -1.86
CA SER A 27 -7.79 -6.18 -2.80
C SER A 27 -8.08 -4.68 -2.87
N ASP A 28 -9.29 -4.23 -2.51
CA ASP A 28 -9.67 -2.81 -2.53
C ASP A 28 -8.77 -1.92 -1.67
N VAL A 29 -8.05 -2.46 -0.67
CA VAL A 29 -7.03 -1.71 0.10
C VAL A 29 -5.93 -1.14 -0.78
N PHE A 30 -5.68 -1.76 -1.93
CA PHE A 30 -4.69 -1.26 -2.88
C PHE A 30 -5.24 -0.13 -3.76
N ARG A 31 -6.56 0.11 -3.85
CA ARG A 31 -7.12 1.15 -4.73
C ARG A 31 -6.95 2.53 -4.11
N SER A 32 -5.72 3.04 -4.11
CA SER A 32 -5.36 4.30 -3.45
C SER A 32 -4.16 4.98 -4.12
N SER A 33 -3.73 6.09 -3.52
CA SER A 33 -2.48 6.77 -3.84
C SER A 33 -1.49 6.62 -2.69
N PHE A 34 -0.21 6.48 -3.03
CA PHE A 34 0.85 6.13 -2.09
C PHE A 34 2.05 7.06 -2.23
N TYR A 35 2.70 7.30 -1.09
CA TYR A 35 4.02 7.89 -0.98
C TYR A 35 5.09 6.80 -1.07
N ASP A 36 6.05 6.98 -1.98
CA ASP A 36 7.23 6.11 -2.16
C ASP A 36 8.48 6.83 -1.61
N PRO A 37 9.06 6.38 -0.48
CA PRO A 37 10.24 7.00 0.12
C PRO A 37 11.48 7.02 -0.78
N LYS A 38 11.61 6.09 -1.75
CA LYS A 38 12.72 6.11 -2.72
C LYS A 38 12.59 7.25 -3.73
N HIS A 39 11.38 7.79 -3.90
CA HIS A 39 11.06 8.87 -4.82
C HIS A 39 10.20 9.93 -4.11
N PRO A 40 10.79 10.76 -3.22
CA PRO A 40 10.01 11.68 -2.42
C PRO A 40 9.16 12.63 -3.28
N HIS A 41 7.93 12.89 -2.81
CA HIS A 41 6.90 13.68 -3.50
C HIS A 41 6.39 13.10 -4.83
N CYS A 42 6.89 11.94 -5.26
CA CYS A 42 6.39 11.26 -6.45
C CYS A 42 5.27 10.29 -6.06
N VAL A 43 4.03 10.66 -6.38
CA VAL A 43 2.87 9.86 -6.02
C VAL A 43 2.81 8.59 -6.89
N ARG A 44 2.47 7.48 -6.26
CA ARG A 44 2.13 6.21 -6.91
C ARG A 44 0.62 6.02 -6.82
N THR A 45 -0.03 5.62 -7.89
CA THR A 45 -1.47 5.36 -7.88
C THR A 45 -1.72 3.95 -8.38
N ILE A 46 -2.61 3.26 -7.68
CA ILE A 46 -3.07 1.93 -8.07
C ILE A 46 -4.56 2.00 -8.38
N THR A 47 -4.92 1.50 -9.55
CA THR A 47 -6.31 1.26 -9.92
C THR A 47 -6.58 -0.23 -9.96
N ILE A 48 -7.81 -0.62 -9.66
CA ILE A 48 -8.25 -2.01 -9.66
C ILE A 48 -9.52 -2.10 -10.49
N ASP A 49 -9.56 -3.10 -11.37
CA ASP A 49 -10.72 -3.39 -12.21
C ASP A 49 -11.95 -3.82 -11.39
N GLY A 50 -13.09 -3.99 -12.07
CA GLY A 50 -14.34 -4.42 -11.43
C GLY A 50 -14.32 -5.85 -10.89
N THR A 51 -13.31 -6.66 -11.22
CA THR A 51 -13.17 -8.03 -10.71
C THR A 51 -12.39 -8.10 -9.40
N GLY A 52 -11.63 -7.04 -9.06
CA GLY A 52 -10.74 -7.03 -7.91
C GLY A 52 -9.45 -7.85 -8.10
N LYS A 53 -9.21 -8.41 -9.29
CA LYS A 53 -8.09 -9.35 -9.53
C LYS A 53 -6.99 -8.79 -10.41
N SER A 54 -7.27 -7.73 -11.17
CA SER A 54 -6.28 -7.06 -12.01
C SER A 54 -6.43 -5.56 -11.92
N GLY A 55 -5.41 -4.85 -12.39
CA GLY A 55 -5.41 -3.40 -12.37
C GLY A 55 -4.10 -2.83 -12.88
N GLN A 56 -3.87 -1.56 -12.57
CA GLN A 56 -2.76 -0.80 -13.12
C GLN A 56 -2.06 0.03 -12.05
N LEU A 57 -0.73 0.10 -12.16
CA LEU A 57 0.13 1.00 -11.39
C LEU A 57 0.59 2.14 -12.30
N MET A 58 0.49 3.35 -11.78
CA MET A 58 0.93 4.58 -12.45
C MET A 58 1.65 5.46 -11.44
N GLY A 59 2.41 6.42 -11.91
CA GLY A 59 3.01 7.41 -11.02
C GLY A 59 3.85 8.44 -11.75
N THR A 60 4.54 9.26 -10.97
CA THR A 60 5.46 10.27 -11.48
C THR A 60 6.90 9.97 -11.12
N SER A 61 7.84 10.52 -11.88
CA SER A 61 9.28 10.48 -11.61
C SER A 61 9.85 11.87 -11.85
N PRO A 62 10.86 12.31 -11.09
CA PRO A 62 11.43 13.63 -11.30
C PRO A 62 12.14 13.66 -12.66
N ARG A 63 12.06 14.79 -13.37
CA ARG A 63 12.86 14.99 -14.59
C ARG A 63 14.37 14.97 -14.29
N SER A 64 14.76 15.44 -13.11
CA SER A 64 16.14 15.40 -12.63
C SER A 64 16.18 15.30 -11.10
N GLY A 65 17.16 14.58 -10.56
CA GLY A 65 17.30 14.37 -9.11
C GLY A 65 16.37 13.26 -8.61
N HIS A 66 15.94 13.36 -7.36
CA HIS A 66 15.17 12.31 -6.67
C HIS A 66 13.75 12.73 -6.26
N ASN A 67 13.46 14.03 -6.23
CA ASN A 67 12.22 14.57 -5.70
C ASN A 67 11.35 15.11 -6.81
N CYS A 68 10.09 14.72 -6.83
CA CYS A 68 9.10 15.32 -7.72
C CYS A 68 8.79 16.76 -7.30
N ASP A 69 8.63 17.65 -8.29
CA ASP A 69 8.37 19.08 -8.08
C ASP A 69 6.92 19.49 -8.42
N GLY A 70 6.13 18.57 -8.99
CA GLY A 70 4.76 18.78 -9.46
C GLY A 70 4.64 19.60 -10.75
N ALA A 71 5.75 20.06 -11.33
CA ALA A 71 5.78 20.96 -12.48
C ALA A 71 6.46 20.36 -13.71
N THR A 72 7.54 19.61 -13.52
CA THR A 72 8.36 19.04 -14.59
C THR A 72 8.44 17.51 -14.57
N ASP A 73 7.76 16.90 -13.60
CA ASP A 73 7.73 15.46 -13.41
C ASP A 73 7.27 14.70 -14.67
N LEU A 74 7.83 13.51 -14.84
CA LEU A 74 7.54 12.59 -15.92
C LEU A 74 6.56 11.53 -15.42
N GLU A 75 5.41 11.42 -16.07
CA GLU A 75 4.47 10.33 -15.80
C GLU A 75 4.97 9.01 -16.37
N TRP A 76 4.66 7.91 -15.69
CA TRP A 76 4.92 6.57 -16.15
C TRP A 76 3.74 5.64 -15.88
N GLY A 77 3.78 4.50 -16.57
CA GLY A 77 2.72 3.50 -16.56
C GLY A 77 1.82 3.62 -17.79
N PRO A 78 0.72 2.86 -17.84
CA PRO A 78 0.31 1.91 -16.80
C PRO A 78 1.19 0.65 -16.78
N LEU A 79 1.54 0.19 -15.58
CA LEU A 79 2.12 -1.13 -15.34
C LEU A 79 1.00 -2.10 -15.01
N SER A 80 1.05 -3.32 -15.54
CA SER A 80 0.09 -4.36 -15.18
C SER A 80 0.31 -4.85 -13.74
N ALA A 81 -0.78 -5.02 -13.01
CA ALA A 81 -0.77 -5.69 -11.71
C ALA A 81 -1.91 -6.70 -11.57
N SER A 82 -1.65 -7.73 -10.78
CA SER A 82 -2.63 -8.71 -10.32
C SER A 82 -2.76 -8.67 -8.81
N PHE A 83 -3.94 -9.00 -8.31
CA PHE A 83 -4.29 -8.89 -6.89
C PHE A 83 -4.91 -10.17 -6.36
N GLY A 84 -4.64 -10.44 -5.08
CA GLY A 84 -5.24 -11.54 -4.34
C GLY A 84 -5.25 -11.23 -2.85
N GLY A 85 -6.43 -10.92 -2.31
CA GLY A 85 -6.56 -10.49 -0.92
C GLY A 85 -5.67 -9.29 -0.62
N GLY A 86 -4.79 -9.41 0.39
CA GLY A 86 -3.79 -8.41 0.75
C GLY A 86 -2.46 -8.54 0.00
N THR A 87 -2.43 -9.14 -1.19
CA THR A 87 -1.23 -9.28 -2.02
C THR A 87 -1.42 -8.60 -3.38
N VAL A 88 -0.38 -7.93 -3.86
CA VAL A 88 -0.25 -7.39 -5.20
C VAL A 88 0.99 -7.96 -5.88
N VAL A 89 0.91 -8.27 -7.18
CA VAL A 89 2.07 -8.60 -8.00
C VAL A 89 2.07 -7.67 -9.21
N ALA A 90 3.14 -6.93 -9.40
CA ALA A 90 3.26 -5.92 -10.45
C ALA A 90 4.47 -6.14 -11.36
N ASP A 91 4.30 -5.81 -12.64
CA ASP A 91 5.35 -5.88 -13.66
C ASP A 91 6.02 -4.51 -13.83
N PHE A 92 7.24 -4.37 -13.34
CA PHE A 92 8.05 -3.16 -13.43
C PHE A 92 9.04 -3.18 -14.61
N THR A 93 8.96 -4.14 -15.53
CA THR A 93 9.92 -4.27 -16.64
C THR A 93 10.04 -3.02 -17.49
N SER A 94 8.92 -2.32 -17.75
CA SER A 94 8.92 -1.07 -18.52
C SER A 94 9.63 0.10 -17.79
N GLN A 95 9.86 -0.03 -16.49
CA GLN A 95 10.65 0.90 -15.66
C GLN A 95 12.06 0.35 -15.36
N GLY A 96 12.46 -0.77 -16.00
CA GLY A 96 13.75 -1.43 -15.76
C GLY A 96 13.79 -2.29 -14.48
N GLY A 97 12.64 -2.53 -13.85
CA GLY A 97 12.50 -3.40 -12.68
C GLY A 97 12.18 -4.86 -13.04
N PRO A 98 11.89 -5.70 -12.03
CA PRO A 98 11.52 -7.10 -12.25
C PRO A 98 10.11 -7.23 -12.85
N SER A 99 9.87 -8.33 -13.56
CA SER A 99 8.55 -8.66 -14.14
C SER A 99 7.51 -9.08 -13.11
N GLU A 100 7.96 -9.47 -11.92
CA GLU A 100 7.11 -9.94 -10.83
C GLU A 100 7.66 -9.38 -9.50
N LEU A 101 7.32 -8.13 -9.19
CA LEU A 101 7.53 -7.60 -7.85
C LEU A 101 6.28 -7.85 -7.00
N VAL A 102 6.45 -8.54 -5.88
CA VAL A 102 5.36 -8.85 -4.95
C VAL A 102 5.30 -7.80 -3.86
N GLY A 103 4.10 -7.35 -3.51
CA GLY A 103 3.83 -6.46 -2.39
C GLY A 103 2.71 -7.00 -1.51
N TYR A 104 2.76 -6.68 -0.22
CA TYR A 104 1.79 -7.13 0.78
C TYR A 104 1.22 -5.96 1.57
N TRP A 105 -0.09 -6.00 1.86
CA TRP A 105 -0.75 -4.99 2.67
C TRP A 105 -0.44 -5.16 4.16
N ASN A 106 0.19 -4.15 4.75
CA ASN A 106 0.39 -4.05 6.19
C ASN A 106 -0.72 -3.17 6.79
N ARG A 107 -1.67 -3.79 7.49
CA ARG A 107 -2.78 -3.10 8.18
C ARG A 107 -2.31 -2.21 9.31
N ALA A 108 -1.25 -2.60 10.00
CA ALA A 108 -0.70 -1.80 11.09
C ALA A 108 0.01 -0.54 10.58
N ALA A 109 0.40 -0.50 9.30
CA ALA A 109 1.12 0.60 8.68
C ALA A 109 0.34 1.34 7.57
N ASP A 110 -0.85 0.86 7.17
CA ASP A 110 -1.62 1.37 6.03
C ASP A 110 -0.71 1.57 4.81
N ALA A 111 0.04 0.50 4.51
CA ALA A 111 1.15 0.54 3.57
C ALA A 111 1.29 -0.77 2.81
N ILE A 112 1.91 -0.69 1.64
CA ILE A 112 2.36 -1.83 0.85
C ILE A 112 3.83 -2.07 1.15
N GLU A 113 4.16 -3.24 1.69
CA GLU A 113 5.53 -3.71 1.84
C GLU A 113 5.92 -4.53 0.62
N TRP A 114 6.82 -3.98 -0.20
CA TRP A 114 7.32 -4.64 -1.40
C TRP A 114 8.46 -5.60 -1.06
N GLY A 115 8.59 -6.66 -1.86
CA GLY A 115 9.61 -7.69 -1.70
C GLY A 115 11.05 -7.20 -1.88
N ASP A 116 11.25 -6.00 -2.41
CA ASP A 116 12.56 -5.33 -2.49
C ASP A 116 12.89 -4.49 -1.22
N GLY A 117 12.00 -4.51 -0.22
CA GLY A 117 12.14 -3.80 1.04
C GLY A 117 11.62 -2.35 1.02
N VAL A 118 11.05 -1.88 -0.09
CA VAL A 118 10.41 -0.55 -0.14
C VAL A 118 9.03 -0.60 0.47
N VAL A 119 8.66 0.47 1.18
CA VAL A 119 7.33 0.60 1.79
C VAL A 119 6.62 1.78 1.16
N TRP A 120 5.47 1.53 0.52
CA TRP A 120 4.59 2.56 -0.03
C TRP A 120 3.48 2.88 0.95
N ILE A 121 3.43 4.10 1.46
CA ILE A 121 2.50 4.52 2.52
C ILE A 121 1.27 5.15 1.89
N GLU A 122 0.08 4.72 2.28
CA GLU A 122 -1.18 5.26 1.78
C GLU A 122 -1.36 6.74 2.19
N LEU A 123 -1.64 7.60 1.20
CA LEU A 123 -1.76 9.04 1.40
C LEU A 123 -3.07 9.47 2.10
N ASP A 124 -4.16 8.73 1.87
CA ASP A 124 -5.48 9.05 2.43
C ASP A 124 -5.77 8.31 3.75
N SER A 125 -4.76 7.68 4.35
CA SER A 125 -4.91 7.00 5.63
C SER A 125 -5.18 8.02 6.76
N PRO A 126 -6.19 7.81 7.62
CA PRO A 126 -6.46 8.73 8.73
C PRO A 126 -5.27 8.75 9.72
N PRO A 127 -4.96 9.91 10.34
CA PRO A 127 -3.93 9.98 11.37
C PRO A 127 -4.23 8.97 12.49
N ARG A 128 -3.29 8.08 12.81
CA ARG A 128 -3.52 7.10 13.89
C ARG A 128 -3.58 7.81 15.24
N GLU A 129 -4.72 7.76 15.90
CA GLU A 129 -4.78 8.02 17.33
C GLU A 129 -3.96 6.95 18.05
N THR A 130 -2.84 7.33 18.65
CA THR A 130 -2.08 6.44 19.52
C THR A 130 -2.96 6.06 20.73
N PRO A 131 -3.04 4.78 21.14
CA PRO A 131 -3.88 4.35 22.27
C PRO A 131 -3.51 4.89 23.66
N ASN A 132 -2.86 6.04 23.80
CA ASN A 132 -2.45 6.58 25.09
C ASN A 132 -2.50 8.13 25.16
N GLU A 133 -3.68 8.72 24.96
CA GLU A 133 -3.96 10.05 25.55
C GLU A 133 -5.45 10.26 25.91
N LEU A 134 -6.14 9.22 26.36
CA LEU A 134 -7.44 9.33 27.05
C LEU A 134 -7.27 9.24 28.57
N VAL A 135 -6.35 10.03 29.15
CA VAL A 135 -6.42 10.40 30.57
C VAL A 135 -5.92 11.85 30.72
N HIS A 136 -6.77 12.83 30.43
CA HIS A 136 -6.95 14.10 31.17
C HIS A 136 -7.58 15.16 30.26
N LEU A 137 -8.90 15.15 30.11
CA LEU A 137 -9.72 16.36 29.98
C LEU A 137 -11.20 15.97 30.16
N LYS A 138 -11.53 15.57 31.39
CA LYS A 138 -12.85 15.85 31.96
C LYS A 138 -12.62 16.67 33.22
N LYS A 139 -12.71 17.99 33.07
CA LYS A 139 -13.12 18.93 34.12
C LYS A 139 -14.24 19.77 33.55
#